data_AF-A0A963PMP2-F1
#
_entry.id   AF-A0A963PMP2-F1
#
_cell.length_a   1.000
_cell.length_b   1.000
_cell.length_c   1.000
_cell.angle_alpha   90.00
_cell.angle_beta   90.00
_cell.angle_gamma   90.00
#
_symmetry.space_group_name_H-M   'P 1'
#
loop_
_entity.id
_entity.type
_entity.pdbx_description
1 polymer ?
#
loop_
_entity_poly.entity_id
_entity_poly.type
_entity_poly.pdbx_seq_one_letter_code
_entity_poly.pdbx_strand_id
1 'polypeptide(L)'
;ANNSYHALSRIMSFYTPEARPALLADLGAGLRAIVSQRLLRATAGGRIPAVEVMFNTKLVSEMIEQGDFSGIREAMEKSMAEGSQTFEQDIARLITAGTITREEGLAFADSPTNLMWRLQNDMAPPSRLLPKVEDNEDGATFTEIMFDAPRE
;
A
#
# COMPACT_ATOMS: atom_id res chain seq x y z
N ALA A 1 -14.59 -0.23 14.24
CA ALA A 1 -14.17 0.44 13.00
C ALA A 1 -13.42 -0.61 12.20
N ASN A 2 -13.84 -0.83 10.96
CA ASN A 2 -13.48 -2.06 10.24
C ASN A 2 -12.39 -1.79 9.18
N ASN A 3 -12.11 -0.51 8.92
CA ASN A 3 -11.09 0.03 8.01
C ASN A 3 -10.74 1.48 8.42
N SER A 4 -9.81 2.10 7.70
CA SER A 4 -9.13 3.33 8.08
C SER A 4 -10.04 4.56 8.06
N TYR A 5 -10.85 4.74 7.02
CA TYR A 5 -11.76 5.87 6.91
C TYR A 5 -12.92 5.80 7.92
N HIS A 6 -13.42 4.59 8.22
CA HIS A 6 -14.38 4.41 9.32
C HIS A 6 -13.76 4.70 10.69
N ALA A 7 -12.46 4.42 10.89
CA ALA A 7 -11.76 4.77 12.12
C ALA A 7 -11.70 6.29 12.31
N LEU A 8 -11.35 7.04 11.27
CA LEU A 8 -11.37 8.51 11.29
C LEU A 8 -12.76 9.07 11.60
N SER A 9 -13.79 8.56 10.92
CA SER A 9 -15.19 8.97 11.17
C SER A 9 -15.62 8.67 12.62
N ARG A 10 -15.17 7.54 13.17
CA ARG A 10 -15.43 7.16 14.56
C ARG A 10 -14.73 8.10 15.54
N ILE A 11 -13.46 8.44 15.30
CA ILE A 11 -12.72 9.42 16.13
C ILE A 11 -13.48 10.75 16.14
N MET A 12 -13.85 11.27 14.97
CA MET A 12 -14.60 12.51 14.83
C MET A 12 -15.94 12.49 15.58
N SER A 13 -16.61 11.33 15.64
CA SER A 13 -17.91 11.19 16.34
C SER A 13 -17.85 11.41 17.86
N PHE A 14 -16.66 11.38 18.48
CA PHE A 14 -16.49 11.63 19.92
C PHE A 14 -16.35 13.12 20.27
N TYR A 15 -16.20 14.00 19.28
CA TYR A 15 -15.96 15.41 19.49
C TYR A 15 -17.16 16.26 19.04
N THR A 16 -17.44 17.30 19.83
CA THR A 16 -18.47 18.28 19.50
C THR A 16 -18.10 19.04 18.23
N PRO A 17 -19.06 19.55 17.45
CA PRO A 17 -18.79 20.24 16.19
C PRO A 17 -17.75 21.36 16.30
N GLU A 18 -17.73 22.07 17.42
CA GLU A 18 -16.84 23.21 17.69
C GLU A 18 -15.38 22.79 17.87
N ALA A 19 -15.15 21.58 18.41
CA ALA A 19 -13.82 21.02 18.63
C ALA A 19 -13.24 20.31 17.39
N ARG A 20 -14.07 20.01 16.38
CA ARG A 20 -13.64 19.25 15.20
C ARG A 20 -12.55 19.92 14.36
N PRO A 21 -12.59 21.25 14.09
CA PRO A 21 -11.53 21.87 13.29
C PRO A 21 -10.13 21.70 13.91
N ALA A 22 -10.02 21.88 15.23
CA ALA A 22 -8.76 21.68 15.95
C ALA A 22 -8.33 20.20 15.91
N LEU A 23 -9.26 19.27 16.17
CA LEU A 23 -9.00 17.83 16.07
C LEU A 23 -8.49 17.42 14.68
N LEU A 24 -9.12 17.90 13.61
CA LEU A 24 -8.75 17.53 12.24
C LEU A 24 -7.37 18.09 11.87
N ALA A 25 -7.04 19.31 12.31
CA ALA A 25 -5.70 19.87 12.14
C ALA A 25 -4.64 19.03 12.88
N ASP A 26 -4.90 18.65 14.13
CA ASP A 26 -3.99 17.82 14.91
C ASP A 26 -3.83 16.42 14.32
N LEU A 27 -4.92 15.82 13.81
CA LEU A 27 -4.88 14.53 13.13
C LEU A 27 -4.12 14.59 11.81
N GLY A 28 -4.35 15.63 11.00
CA GLY A 28 -3.63 15.85 9.74
C GLY A 28 -2.12 15.96 9.97
N ALA A 29 -1.69 16.74 10.97
CA ALA A 29 -0.28 16.91 11.28
C ALA A 29 0.36 15.70 12.00
N GLY A 30 -0.38 15.04 12.89
CA GLY A 30 0.17 14.06 13.83
C GLY A 30 0.02 12.59 13.42
N LEU A 31 -1.00 12.25 12.63
CA LEU A 31 -1.24 10.86 12.22
C LEU A 31 -0.11 10.38 11.31
N ARG A 32 0.38 9.16 11.53
CA ARG A 32 1.39 8.53 10.65
C ARG A 32 0.77 7.53 9.70
N ALA A 33 0.00 6.61 10.26
CA ALA A 33 -0.74 5.62 9.51
C ALA A 33 -1.90 5.07 10.33
N ILE A 34 -2.88 4.48 9.66
CA ILE A 34 -3.88 3.60 10.27
C ILE A 34 -3.68 2.21 9.68
N VAL A 35 -3.62 1.20 10.55
CA VAL A 35 -3.52 -0.20 10.17
C VAL A 35 -4.79 -0.90 10.63
N SER A 36 -5.55 -1.43 9.68
CA SER A 36 -6.79 -2.16 9.93
C SER A 36 -6.59 -3.63 9.58
N GLN A 37 -6.99 -4.53 10.47
CA GLN A 37 -6.76 -5.97 10.32
C GLN A 37 -8.06 -6.76 10.40
N ARG A 38 -8.16 -7.81 9.58
CA ARG A 38 -9.24 -8.80 9.61
C ARG A 38 -8.62 -10.19 9.61
N LEU A 39 -9.08 -11.06 10.50
CA LEU A 39 -8.57 -12.43 10.57
C LEU A 39 -9.41 -13.36 9.69
N LEU A 40 -8.80 -13.87 8.63
CA LEU A 40 -9.40 -14.81 7.68
C LEU A 40 -8.93 -16.23 7.97
N ARG A 41 -9.74 -17.22 7.63
CA ARG A 41 -9.36 -18.64 7.71
C ARG A 41 -8.31 -18.96 6.66
N ALA A 42 -7.19 -19.52 7.09
CA ALA A 42 -6.13 -19.95 6.18
C ALA A 42 -6.40 -21.37 5.65
N THR A 43 -5.98 -21.65 4.42
CA THR A 43 -6.07 -22.98 3.79
C THR A 43 -5.26 -24.04 4.53
N ALA A 44 -4.12 -23.65 5.11
CA ALA A 44 -3.29 -24.51 5.95
C ALA A 44 -3.83 -24.74 7.38
N GLY A 45 -5.01 -24.18 7.70
CA GLY A 45 -5.56 -24.14 9.05
C GLY A 45 -5.12 -22.91 9.85
N GLY A 46 -5.85 -22.60 10.92
CA GLY A 46 -5.64 -21.38 11.71
C GLY A 46 -6.23 -20.12 11.05
N ARG A 47 -5.66 -18.95 11.38
CA ARG A 47 -6.08 -17.66 10.84
C ARG A 47 -4.88 -16.85 10.37
N ILE A 48 -5.09 -16.06 9.32
CA ILE A 48 -4.11 -15.11 8.79
C ILE A 48 -4.74 -13.71 8.73
N PRO A 49 -4.01 -12.63 9.06
CA PRO A 49 -4.53 -11.29 8.89
C PRO A 49 -4.52 -10.88 7.41
N ALA A 50 -5.67 -10.43 6.91
CA ALA A 50 -5.72 -9.48 5.82
C ALA A 50 -5.57 -8.07 6.41
N VAL A 51 -4.77 -7.22 5.77
CA VAL A 51 -4.37 -5.91 6.30
C VAL A 51 -4.61 -4.81 5.29
N GLU A 52 -5.33 -3.78 5.72
CA GLU A 52 -5.35 -2.47 5.08
C GLU A 52 -4.42 -1.52 5.83
N VAL A 53 -3.64 -0.75 5.09
CA VAL A 53 -2.74 0.27 5.63
C VAL A 53 -3.00 1.58 4.90
N MET A 54 -3.39 2.61 5.65
CA MET A 54 -3.50 3.98 5.16
C MET A 54 -2.34 4.79 5.71
N PHE A 55 -1.43 5.26 4.86
CA PHE A 55 -0.40 6.22 5.26
C PHE A 55 -0.93 7.65 5.18
N ASN A 56 -0.51 8.48 6.13
CA ASN A 56 -0.81 9.91 6.11
C ASN A 56 0.16 10.65 5.17
N THR A 57 -0.06 10.47 3.87
CA THR A 57 0.64 11.24 2.83
C THR A 57 0.19 12.69 2.86
N LYS A 58 0.88 13.58 2.13
CA LYS A 58 0.46 14.99 2.02
C LYS A 58 -1.00 15.13 1.58
N LEU A 59 -1.41 14.37 0.55
CA LEU A 59 -2.79 14.37 0.05
C LEU A 59 -3.79 13.90 1.11
N VAL A 60 -3.46 12.83 1.84
CA VAL A 60 -4.34 12.29 2.89
C VAL A 60 -4.45 13.28 4.06
N SER A 61 -3.37 13.94 4.45
CA SER A 61 -3.39 14.99 5.49
C SER A 61 -4.33 16.12 5.12
N GLU A 62 -4.23 16.63 3.88
CA GLU A 62 -5.12 17.69 3.38
C GLU A 62 -6.59 17.26 3.40
N MET A 63 -6.88 16.00 3.02
CA MET A 63 -8.24 15.44 3.09
C MET A 63 -8.74 15.27 4.54
N ILE A 64 -7.86 14.90 5.48
CA ILE A 64 -8.21 14.81 6.91
C ILE A 64 -8.56 16.19 7.45
N GLU A 65 -7.75 17.21 7.16
CA GLU A 65 -8.00 18.59 7.60
C GLU A 65 -9.33 19.13 7.06
N GLN A 66 -9.70 18.76 5.83
CA GLN A 66 -10.98 19.10 5.22
C GLN A 66 -12.16 18.26 5.73
N GLY A 67 -11.89 17.15 6.44
CA GLY A 67 -12.90 16.18 6.87
C GLY A 67 -13.47 15.33 5.72
N ASP A 68 -12.81 15.27 4.57
CA ASP A 68 -13.24 14.47 3.41
C ASP A 68 -12.73 13.02 3.49
N PHE A 69 -13.35 12.24 4.37
CA PHE A 69 -12.99 10.83 4.53
C PHE A 69 -13.41 9.95 3.34
N SER A 70 -14.39 10.38 2.54
CA SER A 70 -14.73 9.74 1.27
C SER A 70 -13.60 9.85 0.26
N GLY A 71 -13.01 11.04 0.12
CA GLY A 71 -11.87 11.30 -0.75
C GLY A 71 -10.67 10.44 -0.39
N ILE A 72 -10.42 10.21 0.91
CA ILE A 72 -9.35 9.31 1.37
C ILE A 72 -9.56 7.89 0.86
N ARG A 73 -10.79 7.37 0.96
CA ARG A 73 -11.11 6.03 0.43
C ARG A 73 -10.80 5.94 -1.06
N GLU A 74 -11.25 6.92 -1.85
CA GLU A 74 -10.96 6.95 -3.28
C GLU A 74 -9.47 7.06 -3.59
N ALA A 75 -8.73 7.87 -2.82
CA ALA A 75 -7.29 8.03 -2.99
C ALA A 75 -6.54 6.72 -2.72
N MET A 76 -6.97 5.91 -1.75
CA MET A 76 -6.42 4.58 -1.54
C MET A 76 -6.78 3.62 -2.68
N GLU A 77 -8.05 3.58 -3.11
CA GLU A 77 -8.51 2.69 -4.19
C GLU A 77 -7.78 2.99 -5.51
N LYS A 78 -7.52 4.27 -5.82
CA LYS A 78 -6.80 4.74 -7.00
C LYS A 78 -5.27 4.73 -6.84
N SER A 79 -4.76 4.19 -5.72
CA SER A 79 -3.32 4.15 -5.40
C SER A 79 -2.62 5.52 -5.44
N MET A 80 -3.36 6.59 -5.15
CA MET A 80 -2.84 7.96 -5.06
C MET A 80 -2.20 8.24 -3.70
N ALA A 81 -2.57 7.45 -2.68
CA ALA A 81 -1.89 7.45 -1.38
C ALA A 81 -0.70 6.49 -1.43
N GLU A 82 0.46 6.99 -1.87
CA GLU A 82 1.69 6.18 -2.02
C GLU A 82 1.99 5.34 -0.76
N GLY A 83 2.34 4.08 -0.99
CA GLY A 83 2.61 3.10 0.06
C GLY A 83 1.38 2.52 0.76
N SER A 84 0.19 3.11 0.56
CA SER A 84 -1.05 2.60 1.16
C SER A 84 -1.54 1.34 0.44
N GLN A 85 -2.29 0.52 1.17
CA GLN A 85 -2.81 -0.76 0.69
C GLN A 85 -4.25 -0.95 1.17
N THR A 86 -5.18 -1.26 0.27
CA THR A 86 -6.57 -1.60 0.59
C THR A 86 -6.74 -3.06 1.02
N PHE A 87 -7.87 -3.38 1.67
CA PHE A 87 -8.21 -4.77 1.94
C PHE A 87 -8.31 -5.60 0.66
N GLU A 88 -8.91 -5.09 -0.42
CA GLU A 88 -9.03 -5.82 -1.69
C GLU A 88 -7.67 -6.14 -2.30
N GLN A 89 -6.67 -5.26 -2.14
CA GLN A 89 -5.29 -5.52 -2.58
C GLN A 89 -4.68 -6.69 -1.81
N ASP A 90 -4.78 -6.67 -0.48
CA ASP A 90 -4.18 -7.73 0.34
C ASP A 90 -4.91 -9.07 0.21
N ILE A 91 -6.25 -9.04 0.18
CA ILE A 91 -7.06 -10.23 0.01
C ILE A 91 -6.80 -10.85 -1.36
N ALA A 92 -6.70 -10.06 -2.43
CA ALA A 92 -6.33 -10.57 -3.74
C ALA A 92 -4.96 -11.26 -3.71
N ARG A 93 -3.96 -10.64 -3.07
CA ARG A 93 -2.63 -11.23 -2.87
C ARG A 93 -2.71 -12.56 -2.11
N LEU A 94 -3.49 -12.64 -1.03
CA LEU A 94 -3.65 -13.86 -0.22
C LEU A 94 -4.36 -14.99 -0.98
N ILE A 95 -5.35 -14.66 -1.82
CA ILE A 95 -6.04 -15.63 -2.69
C ILE A 95 -5.07 -16.15 -3.76
N THR A 96 -4.37 -15.26 -4.46
CA THR A 96 -3.42 -15.63 -5.52
C THR A 96 -2.25 -16.46 -4.98
N ALA A 97 -1.84 -16.21 -3.74
CA ALA A 97 -0.85 -17.01 -3.03
C ALA A 97 -1.40 -18.35 -2.47
N GLY A 98 -2.69 -18.65 -2.65
CA GLY A 98 -3.33 -19.87 -2.15
C GLY A 98 -3.42 -19.95 -0.61
N THR A 99 -3.21 -18.83 0.09
CA THR A 99 -3.17 -18.79 1.55
C THR A 99 -4.58 -18.76 2.17
N ILE A 100 -5.56 -18.21 1.44
CA ILE A 100 -6.98 -18.24 1.77
C ILE A 100 -7.77 -18.69 0.54
N THR A 101 -9.00 -19.17 0.74
CA THR A 101 -9.88 -19.50 -0.38
C THR A 101 -10.52 -18.24 -0.97
N ARG A 102 -11.00 -18.34 -2.22
CA ARG A 102 -11.71 -17.24 -2.88
C ARG A 102 -13.00 -16.89 -2.13
N GLU A 103 -13.71 -17.89 -1.65
CA GLU A 103 -14.95 -17.73 -0.89
C GLU A 103 -14.70 -16.97 0.41
N GLU A 104 -13.64 -17.33 1.14
CA GLU A 104 -13.24 -16.64 2.37
C GLU A 104 -12.89 -15.19 2.06
N GLY A 105 -12.10 -14.93 1.03
CA GLY A 105 -11.75 -13.56 0.65
C GLY A 105 -12.96 -12.70 0.26
N LEU A 106 -13.90 -13.24 -0.51
CA LEU A 106 -15.12 -12.52 -0.91
C LEU A 106 -16.05 -12.23 0.28
N ALA A 107 -16.09 -13.12 1.27
CA ALA A 107 -16.91 -12.92 2.47
C ALA A 107 -16.41 -11.78 3.38
N PHE A 108 -15.12 -11.45 3.31
CA PHE A 108 -14.47 -10.46 4.18
C PHE A 108 -13.96 -9.21 3.45
N ALA A 109 -14.18 -9.10 2.14
CA ALA A 109 -13.89 -7.90 1.35
C ALA A 109 -14.86 -6.75 1.68
N ASP A 110 -14.38 -5.51 1.59
CA ASP A 110 -15.26 -4.32 1.69
C ASP A 110 -16.10 -4.14 0.43
N SER A 111 -15.53 -4.48 -0.73
CA SER A 111 -16.25 -4.56 -1.99
C SER A 111 -15.92 -5.89 -2.69
N PRO A 112 -16.82 -6.90 -2.57
CA PRO A 112 -16.68 -8.16 -3.30
C PRO A 112 -16.56 -7.97 -4.82
N THR A 113 -17.25 -6.96 -5.35
CA THR A 113 -17.18 -6.56 -6.76
C THR A 113 -15.78 -6.07 -7.13
N ASN A 114 -15.18 -5.16 -6.35
CA ASN A 114 -13.83 -4.66 -6.62
C ASN A 114 -12.80 -5.78 -6.47
N LEU A 115 -12.93 -6.64 -5.45
CA LEU A 115 -12.06 -7.80 -5.29
C LEU A 115 -12.14 -8.72 -6.52
N MET A 116 -13.35 -9.01 -7.01
CA MET A 116 -13.53 -9.84 -8.19
C MET A 116 -12.88 -9.23 -9.43
N TRP A 117 -13.09 -7.93 -9.66
CA TRP A 117 -12.46 -7.19 -10.76
C TRP A 117 -10.93 -7.25 -10.65
N ARG A 118 -10.37 -7.07 -9.45
CA ARG A 118 -8.92 -7.19 -9.22
C ARG A 118 -8.41 -8.58 -9.52
N LEU A 119 -9.07 -9.63 -9.02
CA LEU A 119 -8.69 -11.03 -9.29
C LEU A 119 -8.76 -11.40 -10.78
N GLN A 120 -9.55 -10.70 -11.59
CA GLN A 120 -9.64 -10.92 -13.03
C GLN A 120 -8.53 -10.18 -13.80
N ASN A 121 -8.14 -8.98 -13.34
CA ASN A 121 -7.17 -8.12 -14.04
C ASN A 121 -5.73 -8.29 -13.55
N ASP A 122 -5.51 -8.62 -12.27
CA ASP A 122 -4.19 -8.86 -11.66
C ASP A 122 -3.61 -10.26 -12.02
N MET A 123 -4.25 -11.02 -12.92
CA MET A 123 -3.71 -12.27 -13.49
C MET A 123 -2.56 -12.01 -14.48
N ALA A 124 -2.19 -10.76 -14.75
CA ALA A 124 -0.91 -10.41 -15.35
C ALA A 124 0.18 -10.45 -14.27
N PRO A 125 1.25 -11.25 -14.42
CA PRO A 125 2.31 -11.29 -13.43
C PRO A 125 2.87 -9.88 -13.24
N PRO A 126 3.17 -9.44 -12.01
CA PRO A 126 3.92 -8.21 -11.83
C PRO A 126 5.21 -8.42 -12.60
N SER A 127 5.42 -7.60 -13.64
CA SER A 127 6.74 -7.46 -14.23
C SER A 127 7.61 -6.94 -13.09
N ARG A 128 8.27 -7.87 -12.39
CA ARG A 128 9.52 -7.57 -11.71
C ARG A 128 10.42 -7.10 -12.84
N LEU A 129 10.42 -5.80 -13.09
CA LEU A 129 11.62 -5.12 -13.52
C LEU A 129 12.62 -5.37 -12.39
N LEU A 130 13.24 -6.56 -12.41
CA LEU A 130 14.58 -6.70 -11.92
C LEU A 130 15.34 -5.61 -12.69
N PRO A 131 16.03 -4.68 -12.03
CA PRO A 131 16.93 -3.80 -12.75
C PRO A 131 17.82 -4.72 -13.59
N LYS A 132 17.77 -4.54 -14.90
CA LYS A 132 18.62 -5.26 -15.83
C LYS A 132 20.03 -4.91 -15.36
N VAL A 133 20.75 -5.90 -14.84
CA VAL A 133 22.18 -5.74 -14.63
C VAL A 133 22.72 -5.50 -16.03
N GLU A 134 23.09 -4.26 -16.32
CA GLU A 134 23.80 -3.92 -17.53
C GLU A 134 25.17 -4.58 -17.39
N ASP A 135 25.33 -5.75 -18.03
CA ASP A 135 26.63 -6.27 -18.37
C ASP A 135 27.25 -5.24 -19.33
N ASN A 136 28.01 -4.29 -18.76
CA ASN A 136 28.92 -3.46 -19.53
C ASN A 136 30.07 -4.37 -20.03
N GLU A 137 29.78 -5.17 -21.05
CA GLU A 137 30.79 -5.70 -21.95
C GLU A 137 31.20 -4.59 -22.94
N ASP A 138 31.85 -3.55 -22.42
CA ASP A 138 32.68 -2.69 -23.24
C ASP A 138 34.11 -2.78 -22.71
N GLY A 139 34.92 -3.51 -23.46
CA GLY A 139 36.33 -3.74 -23.20
C GLY A 139 37.10 -2.43 -23.13
N ALA A 140 37.47 -2.02 -21.93
CA ALA A 140 38.59 -1.13 -21.72
C ALA A 140 39.86 -1.98 -21.59
N THR A 141 40.49 -2.32 -22.72
CA THR A 141 41.85 -2.85 -22.74
C THR A 141 42.81 -1.74 -22.35
N PHE A 142 43.17 -1.68 -21.07
CA PHE A 142 44.29 -0.85 -20.60
C PHE A 142 45.57 -1.43 -21.22
N THR A 143 46.07 -0.78 -22.27
CA THR A 143 47.42 -1.06 -22.76
C THR A 143 48.37 -0.40 -21.77
N GLU A 144 49.14 -1.21 -21.03
CA GLU A 144 50.25 -0.71 -20.22
C GLU A 144 51.25 0.01 -21.14
N ILE A 145 51.34 1.34 -21.00
CA ILE A 145 52.42 2.12 -21.59
C ILE A 145 53.60 2.04 -20.61
N MET A 146 54.53 1.12 -20.89
CA MET A 146 55.84 1.07 -20.24
C MET A 146 56.62 2.33 -20.64
N PHE A 147 56.76 3.29 -19.72
CA PHE A 147 57.69 4.41 -19.86
C PHE A 147 59.11 3.90 -19.59
N ASP A 148 59.89 3.69 -20.66
CA ASP A 148 61.33 3.51 -20.58
C ASP A 148 62.01 4.88 -20.57
N ALA A 149 62.65 5.22 -19.46
CA ALA A 149 63.48 6.42 -19.33
C ALA A 149 64.94 6.01 -19.44
N PRO A 150 65.72 6.50 -20.42
CA PRO A 150 67.12 6.14 -20.56
C PRO A 150 67.93 6.80 -19.45
N ARG A 151 68.77 6.00 -18.77
CA ARG A 151 69.84 6.50 -17.91
C ARG A 151 71.06 6.84 -18.77
N GLU A 152 71.47 8.10 -18.76
CA GLU A 152 72.87 8.54 -18.69
C GLU A 152 72.97 9.78 -17.80
#